data_AF-A0A7W0R8B5-F1
#
_entry.id   AF-A0A7W0R8B5-F1
#
_cell.length_a   1.000
_cell.length_b   1.000
_cell.length_c   1.000
_cell.angle_alpha   90.00
_cell.angle_beta   90.00
_cell.angle_gamma   90.00
#
_symmetry.space_group_name_H-M   'P 1'
#
loop_
_entity.id
_entity.type
_entity.pdbx_description
1 polymer ?
#
loop_
_entity_poly.entity_id
_entity_poly.type
_entity_poly.pdbx_seq_one_letter_code
_entity_poly.pdbx_strand_id
1 'polypeptide(L)'
;MRIRILVTGGTFDKEYDELSGRLFFRETHVPEILRRGRCLLDVQMDTVMMIDSLDMDDAGRATIVERARTCEERAVVVTHGTDTMVETARALAAAAIEGKTIVLTGAMVPYAFGSSDGLFNLGSAV
;
A
#
# COMPACT_ATOMS: atom_id res chain seq x y z
N MET A 1 8.15 -2.03 18.43
CA MET A 1 8.72 -1.85 17.09
C MET A 1 7.67 -1.12 16.28
N ARG A 2 8.01 0.04 15.71
CA ARG A 2 7.07 0.83 14.90
C ARG A 2 7.19 0.44 13.43
N ILE A 3 6.06 0.32 12.74
CA ILE A 3 5.98 -0.03 11.31
C ILE A 3 5.51 1.20 10.54
N ARG A 4 6.22 1.55 9.46
CA ARG A 4 5.75 2.54 8.50
C ARG A 4 4.84 1.87 7.47
N ILE A 5 3.64 2.37 7.25
CA ILE A 5 2.80 1.97 6.12
C ILE A 5 2.75 3.11 5.12
N LEU A 6 3.31 2.88 3.93
CA LEU A 6 3.28 3.78 2.79
C LEU A 6 2.10 3.39 1.90
N VAL A 7 1.08 4.26 1.84
CA VAL A 7 -0.10 4.01 1.01
C VAL A 7 0.09 4.61 -0.36
N THR A 8 -0.10 3.79 -1.41
CA THR A 8 0.03 4.23 -2.81
C THR A 8 -1.27 4.06 -3.62
N GLY A 9 -2.39 3.74 -2.95
CA GLY A 9 -3.66 3.36 -3.59
C GLY A 9 -3.68 1.89 -4.01
N GLY A 10 -3.99 1.64 -5.28
CA GLY A 10 -4.23 0.29 -5.80
C GLY A 10 -5.54 -0.32 -5.31
N THR A 11 -5.76 -1.59 -5.63
CA THR A 11 -7.06 -2.26 -5.41
C THR A 11 -7.57 -2.18 -3.96
N PHE A 12 -6.69 -2.08 -2.96
CA PHE A 12 -7.06 -1.85 -1.56
C PHE A 12 -8.06 -0.72 -1.38
N ASP A 13 -7.88 0.38 -2.12
CA ASP A 13 -8.56 1.65 -1.89
C ASP A 13 -9.52 2.03 -3.03
N LYS A 14 -9.85 1.08 -3.92
CA LYS A 14 -10.86 1.29 -4.95
C LYS A 14 -12.26 1.19 -4.35
N GLU A 15 -13.05 2.23 -4.56
CA GLU A 15 -14.49 2.27 -4.31
C GLU A 15 -15.24 2.13 -5.65
N TYR A 16 -16.50 1.68 -5.58
CA TYR A 16 -17.38 1.58 -6.74
C TYR A 16 -18.47 2.62 -6.67
N ASP A 17 -18.53 3.48 -7.70
CA ASP A 17 -19.64 4.40 -7.88
C ASP A 17 -20.77 3.67 -8.61
N GLU A 18 -21.83 3.33 -7.89
CA GLU A 18 -23.00 2.63 -8.43
C GLU A 18 -23.78 3.46 -9.47
N LEU A 19 -23.64 4.80 -9.46
CA LEU A 19 -24.33 5.68 -10.41
C LEU A 19 -23.60 5.72 -11.75
N SER A 20 -22.27 5.81 -11.74
CA SER A 20 -21.45 5.88 -12.96
C SER A 20 -20.90 4.54 -13.42
N GLY A 21 -20.95 3.51 -12.56
CA GLY A 21 -20.40 2.19 -12.79
C GLY A 21 -18.86 2.14 -12.80
N ARG A 22 -18.19 3.16 -12.23
CA ARG A 22 -16.73 3.33 -12.29
C ARG A 22 -16.08 3.04 -10.95
N LEU A 23 -14.85 2.53 -11.03
CA LEU A 23 -13.97 2.43 -9.86
C LEU A 23 -13.21 3.75 -9.69
N PHE A 24 -13.10 4.23 -8.46
CA PHE A 24 -12.38 5.46 -8.12
C PHE A 24 -11.68 5.35 -6.77
N PHE A 25 -10.81 6.31 -6.47
CA PHE A 25 -10.10 6.40 -5.19
C PHE A 25 -10.64 7.59 -4.40
N ARG A 26 -10.80 7.42 -3.08
CA ARG A 26 -11.23 8.51 -2.19
C ARG A 26 -10.29 8.67 -1.01
N GLU A 27 -10.37 7.74 -0.08
CA GLU A 27 -9.51 7.64 1.10
C GLU A 27 -9.00 6.21 1.19
N THR A 28 -7.96 6.00 2.01
CA THR A 28 -7.45 4.65 2.20
C THR A 28 -8.28 3.86 3.20
N HIS A 29 -8.53 2.59 2.90
CA HIS A 29 -9.22 1.66 3.81
C HIS A 29 -8.28 1.02 4.84
N VAL A 30 -6.97 1.22 4.72
CA VAL A 30 -5.96 0.64 5.63
C VAL A 30 -6.27 0.85 7.12
N PRO A 31 -6.68 2.05 7.61
CA PRO A 31 -7.01 2.23 9.03
C PRO A 31 -8.19 1.35 9.48
N GLU A 32 -9.20 1.21 8.62
CA GLU A 32 -10.34 0.35 8.90
C GLU A 32 -9.95 -1.13 8.93
N ILE A 33 -9.12 -1.56 7.97
CA ILE A 33 -8.61 -2.93 7.88
C ILE A 33 -7.85 -3.30 9.16
N LEU A 34 -6.93 -2.43 9.60
CA LEU A 34 -6.17 -2.62 10.84
C LEU A 34 -7.07 -2.69 12.07
N ARG A 35 -8.07 -1.80 12.17
CA ARG A 35 -9.05 -1.80 13.26
C ARG A 35 -9.87 -3.09 13.28
N ARG A 36 -10.36 -3.56 12.14
CA ARG A 36 -11.13 -4.81 12.04
C ARG A 36 -10.28 -6.05 12.31
N GLY A 37 -9.01 -6.02 11.92
CA GLY A 37 -8.01 -7.03 12.27
C GLY A 37 -7.62 -7.04 13.75
N ARG A 38 -8.12 -6.07 14.55
CA ARG A 38 -7.71 -5.84 15.95
C ARG A 38 -6.18 -5.72 16.07
N CYS A 39 -5.56 -5.04 15.12
CA CYS A 39 -4.12 -4.79 15.13
C CYS A 39 -3.75 -3.96 16.36
N LEU A 40 -2.77 -4.45 17.14
CA LEU A 40 -2.23 -3.76 18.31
C LEU A 40 -0.79 -3.27 18.08
N LEU A 41 -0.29 -3.37 16.84
CA LEU A 41 1.04 -2.92 16.47
C LEU A 41 1.09 -1.39 16.44
N ASP A 42 2.26 -0.83 16.76
CA ASP A 42 2.54 0.60 16.60
C ASP A 42 2.79 0.88 15.11
N VAL A 43 1.79 1.43 14.43
CA VAL A 43 1.81 1.70 12.99
C VAL A 43 1.74 3.21 12.74
N GLN A 44 2.66 3.71 11.92
CA GLN A 44 2.64 5.08 11.41
C GLN A 44 2.29 5.03 9.92
N MET A 45 1.21 5.72 9.54
CA MET A 45 0.76 5.76 8.15
C MET A 45 1.22 7.04 7.45
N ASP A 46 1.55 6.91 6.18
CA ASP A 46 1.89 8.01 5.28
C ASP A 46 1.29 7.73 3.89
N THR A 47 0.37 8.58 3.45
CA THR A 47 -0.24 8.47 2.13
C THR A 47 0.67 9.13 1.11
N VAL A 48 1.42 8.31 0.38
CA VAL A 48 2.36 8.76 -0.65
C VAL A 48 1.61 9.21 -1.90
N MET A 49 0.58 8.44 -2.29
CA MET A 49 -0.30 8.72 -3.43
C MET A 49 -1.56 7.84 -3.35
N MET A 50 -2.55 8.12 -4.21
CA MET A 50 -3.79 7.36 -4.32
C MET A 50 -4.14 7.17 -5.80
N ILE A 51 -3.45 6.25 -6.47
CA ILE A 51 -3.59 6.03 -7.92
C ILE A 51 -3.73 4.55 -8.25
N ASP A 52 -4.12 4.25 -9.49
CA ASP A 52 -3.99 2.92 -10.06
C ASP A 52 -2.50 2.63 -10.32
N SER A 53 -2.07 1.38 -10.09
CA SER A 53 -0.70 0.98 -10.39
C SER A 53 -0.36 1.08 -11.89
N LEU A 54 -1.36 1.02 -12.77
CA LEU A 54 -1.16 1.24 -14.21
C LEU A 54 -0.83 2.69 -14.56
N ASP A 55 -1.23 3.64 -13.72
CA ASP A 55 -0.92 5.07 -13.88
C ASP A 55 0.37 5.47 -13.16
N MET A 56 1.03 4.53 -12.46
CA MET A 56 2.26 4.79 -11.72
C MET A 56 3.48 4.78 -12.63
N ASP A 57 4.08 5.95 -12.81
CA ASP A 57 5.32 6.16 -13.54
C ASP A 57 6.58 6.02 -12.67
N ASP A 58 7.75 6.22 -13.28
CA ASP A 58 9.04 6.15 -12.60
C ASP A 58 9.21 7.21 -11.50
N ALA A 59 8.59 8.39 -11.66
CA ALA A 59 8.63 9.45 -10.65
C ALA A 59 7.82 9.05 -9.40
N GLY A 60 6.67 8.40 -9.59
CA GLY A 60 5.90 7.79 -8.51
C GLY A 60 6.72 6.74 -7.75
N ARG A 61 7.39 5.84 -8.48
CA ARG A 61 8.25 4.81 -7.87
C ARG A 61 9.45 5.41 -7.13
N ALA A 62 10.08 6.45 -7.69
CA ALA A 62 11.15 7.17 -7.02
C ALA A 62 10.68 7.82 -5.70
N THR A 63 9.44 8.33 -5.67
CA THR A 63 8.84 8.87 -4.45
C THR A 63 8.65 7.80 -3.38
N ILE A 64 8.18 6.60 -3.74
CA ILE A 64 8.06 5.46 -2.81
C ILE A 64 9.42 5.07 -2.25
N VAL A 65 10.45 4.96 -3.11
CA VAL A 65 11.83 4.67 -2.70
C VAL A 65 12.35 5.70 -1.71
N GLU A 66 12.14 6.99 -1.98
CA GLU A 66 12.61 8.07 -1.12
C GLU A 66 11.89 8.08 0.23
N ARG A 67 10.57 7.84 0.27
CA ARG A 67 9.81 7.72 1.51
C ARG A 67 10.25 6.52 2.34
N ALA A 68 10.50 5.39 1.70
CA ALA A 68 11.03 4.20 2.39
C ALA A 68 12.44 4.43 2.93
N ARG A 69 13.29 5.17 2.20
CA ARG A 69 14.65 5.51 2.63
C ARG A 69 14.67 6.46 3.82
N THR A 70 13.86 7.50 3.78
CA THR A 70 13.90 8.62 4.74
C THR A 70 13.07 8.42 5.99
N CYS A 71 12.12 7.47 6.00
CA CYS A 71 11.38 7.16 7.22
C CYS A 71 12.32 6.65 8.34
N GLU A 72 11.96 6.86 9.60
CA GLU A 72 12.77 6.42 10.74
C GLU A 72 12.62 4.91 10.99
N GLU A 73 11.47 4.35 10.61
CA GLU A 73 11.13 2.96 10.88
C GLU A 73 11.99 1.98 10.08
N ARG A 74 12.36 0.86 10.71
CA ARG A 74 13.11 -0.23 10.06
C ARG A 74 12.22 -1.20 9.31
N ALA A 75 10.95 -1.31 9.68
CA ALA A 75 9.95 -2.08 8.96
C ALA A 75 9.02 -1.14 8.20
N VAL A 76 8.91 -1.39 6.89
CA VAL A 76 8.09 -0.61 5.97
C VAL A 76 7.17 -1.56 5.22
N VAL A 77 5.88 -1.27 5.22
CA VAL A 77 4.89 -1.92 4.38
C VAL A 77 4.43 -0.92 3.32
N VAL A 78 4.38 -1.33 2.07
CA VAL A 78 3.88 -0.52 0.95
C VAL A 78 2.61 -1.17 0.42
N THR A 79 1.46 -0.51 0.57
CA THR A 79 0.24 -0.98 -0.08
C THR A 79 0.21 -0.48 -1.51
N HIS A 80 0.05 -1.39 -2.47
CA HIS A 80 0.23 -1.13 -3.89
C HIS A 80 -0.80 -1.86 -4.75
N GLY A 81 -1.08 -1.34 -5.94
CA GLY A 81 -1.86 -2.06 -6.96
C GLY A 81 -1.08 -3.24 -7.54
N THR A 82 -1.76 -4.31 -7.90
CA THR A 82 -1.10 -5.57 -8.27
C THR A 82 -0.45 -5.54 -9.65
N ASP A 83 -0.95 -4.74 -10.58
CA ASP A 83 -0.53 -4.76 -11.99
C ASP A 83 0.94 -4.40 -12.19
N THR A 84 1.43 -3.40 -11.44
CA THR A 84 2.83 -2.92 -11.58
C THR A 84 3.63 -2.99 -10.28
N MET A 85 3.21 -3.86 -9.35
CA MET A 85 3.90 -4.04 -8.06
C MET A 85 5.35 -4.51 -8.24
N VAL A 86 5.61 -5.34 -9.24
CA VAL A 86 6.93 -5.92 -9.52
C VAL A 86 7.92 -4.82 -9.95
N GLU A 87 7.47 -3.83 -10.72
CA GLU A 87 8.27 -2.69 -11.16
C GLU A 87 8.69 -1.83 -9.95
N THR A 88 7.77 -1.56 -9.01
CA THR A 88 8.11 -0.88 -7.75
C THR A 88 9.08 -1.71 -6.91
N ALA A 89 8.89 -3.03 -6.83
CA ALA A 89 9.80 -3.91 -6.11
C ALA A 89 11.22 -3.88 -6.71
N ARG A 90 11.35 -3.84 -8.04
CA ARG A 90 12.66 -3.67 -8.72
C ARG A 90 13.30 -2.32 -8.37
N ALA A 91 12.54 -1.23 -8.36
CA ALA A 91 13.06 0.09 -7.99
C ALA A 91 13.55 0.12 -6.53
N LEU A 92 12.80 -0.47 -5.60
CA LEU A 92 13.19 -0.61 -4.19
C LEU A 92 14.43 -1.48 -4.00
N ALA A 93 14.53 -2.59 -4.73
CA ALA A 93 15.70 -3.47 -4.70
C ALA A 93 16.95 -2.76 -5.24
N ALA A 94 16.83 -2.03 -6.36
CA ALA A 94 17.92 -1.28 -6.96
C ALA A 94 18.42 -0.14 -6.05
N ALA A 95 17.53 0.42 -5.21
CA ALA A 95 17.88 1.48 -4.27
C ALA A 95 18.77 1.01 -3.10
N ALA A 96 18.89 -0.30 -2.88
CA ALA A 96 19.75 -0.94 -1.88
C ALA A 96 19.66 -0.26 -0.49
N ILE A 97 18.43 -0.06 0.01
CA ILE A 97 18.22 0.62 1.29
C ILE A 97 18.65 -0.29 2.44
N GLU A 98 19.77 0.05 3.07
CA GLU A 98 20.35 -0.75 4.14
C GLU A 98 19.56 -0.67 5.46
N GLY A 99 19.55 -1.77 6.20
CA GLY A 99 18.99 -1.82 7.55
C GLY A 99 17.46 -1.74 7.62
N LYS A 100 16.76 -1.85 6.48
CA LYS A 100 15.29 -1.87 6.42
C LYS A 100 14.75 -3.17 5.84
N THR A 101 13.59 -3.58 6.34
CA THR A 101 12.75 -4.63 5.77
C THR A 101 11.56 -3.95 5.11
N ILE A 102 11.41 -4.16 3.81
CA ILE A 102 10.36 -3.52 3.00
C ILE A 102 9.48 -4.63 2.41
N VAL A 103 8.20 -4.61 2.75
CA VAL A 103 7.19 -5.56 2.27
C VAL A 103 6.22 -4.82 1.37
N LEU A 104 6.05 -5.27 0.13
CA LEU A 104 4.96 -4.80 -0.73
C LEU A 104 3.77 -5.74 -0.56
N THR A 105 2.58 -5.17 -0.47
CA THR A 105 1.33 -5.93 -0.39
C THR A 105 0.26 -5.28 -1.23
N GLY A 106 -0.68 -6.08 -1.72
CA GLY A 106 -1.77 -5.67 -2.59
C GLY A 106 -3.00 -6.54 -2.35
N ALA A 107 -4.06 -6.27 -3.10
CA ALA A 107 -5.27 -7.07 -3.11
C ALA A 107 -5.73 -7.27 -4.56
N MET A 108 -6.30 -8.43 -4.87
CA MET A 108 -6.93 -8.68 -6.16
C MET A 108 -8.38 -8.20 -6.20
N VAL A 109 -9.04 -8.14 -5.04
CA VAL A 109 -10.44 -7.72 -4.91
C VAL A 109 -10.52 -6.44 -4.07
N PRO A 110 -11.24 -5.39 -4.52
CA PRO A 110 -11.37 -4.16 -3.75
C PRO A 110 -11.93 -4.40 -2.35
N TYR A 111 -11.39 -3.69 -1.37
CA TYR A 111 -11.78 -3.89 0.02
C TYR A 111 -13.27 -3.64 0.26
N ALA A 112 -13.83 -2.61 -0.38
CA ALA A 112 -15.23 -2.24 -0.28
C ALA A 112 -16.22 -3.35 -0.70
N PHE A 113 -15.76 -4.40 -1.40
CA PHE A 113 -16.62 -5.44 -1.97
C PHE A 113 -16.86 -6.60 -1.00
N GLY A 114 -16.30 -6.55 0.22
CA GLY A 114 -16.62 -7.46 1.33
C GLY A 114 -15.90 -8.81 1.35
N SER A 115 -15.53 -9.37 0.19
CA SER A 115 -14.78 -10.64 0.06
C SER A 115 -13.32 -10.43 -0.35
N SER A 116 -12.70 -9.34 0.10
CA SER A 116 -11.35 -8.96 -0.29
C SER A 116 -10.26 -9.78 0.42
N ASP A 117 -9.24 -10.17 -0.34
CA ASP A 117 -7.98 -10.72 0.15
C ASP A 117 -7.12 -9.69 0.90
N GLY A 118 -7.43 -8.39 0.76
CA GLY A 118 -6.68 -7.30 1.37
C GLY A 118 -6.59 -7.36 2.90
N LEU A 119 -7.62 -7.87 3.59
CA LEU A 119 -7.58 -8.03 5.05
C LEU A 119 -6.47 -9.00 5.49
N PHE A 120 -6.40 -10.16 4.82
CA PHE A 120 -5.43 -11.20 5.14
C PHE A 120 -4.02 -10.81 4.67
N ASN A 121 -3.92 -10.23 3.46
CA ASN A 121 -2.65 -9.79 2.88
C ASN A 121 -2.01 -8.67 3.70
N LEU A 122 -2.78 -7.67 4.15
CA LEU A 122 -2.25 -6.62 5.01
C LEU A 122 -1.86 -7.19 6.38
N GLY A 123 -2.71 -8.01 6.98
CA GLY A 123 -2.44 -8.63 8.28
C GLY A 123 -1.22 -9.56 8.28
N SER A 124 -0.83 -10.12 7.13
CA SER A 124 0.38 -10.93 6.98
C SER A 124 1.62 -10.10 6.67
N ALA A 125 1.45 -8.86 6.20
CA ALA A 125 2.55 -7.97 5.83
C ALA A 125 3.05 -7.13 7.03
N VAL A 126 2.16 -6.81 7.98
CA VAL A 126 2.48 -6.08 9.22
C VAL A 126 2.93 -7.02 10.34
#